data_AF-A0AAP0WUM6-F1
#
_entry.id   AF-A0AAP0WUM6-F1
#
_cell.length_a   1.000
_cell.length_b   1.000
_cell.length_c   1.000
_cell.angle_alpha   90.00
_cell.angle_beta   90.00
_cell.angle_gamma   90.00
#
_symmetry.space_group_name_H-M   'P 1'
#
loop_
_entity.id
_entity.type
_entity.pdbx_description
1 polymer ?
#
loop_
_entity_poly.entity_id
_entity_poly.type
_entity_poly.pdbx_seq_one_letter_code
_entity_poly.pdbx_strand_id
1 'polypeptide(L)'
;MGSSRGEQIHSPAGTVTFDRNSMCGAPARTVGWRDPGFIHTSFLKELWPNRVYTYKLGHRLFNGTCIWSQKYQFRSSPYPGQNSLQRVVIFGDMGKDEADGSNEYHNFQRGSLNTTKQLIQDLKNIDIIFHIGDICYANGYLSQWDQFTSQIEPIASTMPYMIARFVVIY
;
A
#
# COMPACT_ATOMS: atom_id res chain seq x y z
N MET A 1 24.45 0.22 32.83
CA MET A 1 24.50 1.06 31.60
C MET A 1 24.36 0.14 30.40
N GLY A 2 23.16 0.05 29.82
CA GLY A 2 22.88 -0.82 28.67
C GLY A 2 22.07 -0.05 27.65
N SER A 3 22.75 0.61 26.70
CA SER A 3 22.11 1.25 25.56
C SER A 3 21.90 0.20 24.47
N SER A 4 20.77 -0.51 24.48
CA SER A 4 20.32 -1.30 23.34
C SER A 4 19.32 -0.50 22.50
N ARG A 5 19.71 0.70 22.07
CA ARG A 5 19.07 1.29 20.89
C ARG A 5 19.48 0.41 19.71
N GLY A 6 18.56 -0.45 19.26
CA GLY A 6 18.77 -1.25 18.06
C GLY A 6 19.28 -0.36 16.92
N GLU A 7 20.30 -0.84 16.23
CA GLU A 7 20.98 -0.10 15.17
C GLU A 7 19.97 0.38 14.13
N GLN A 8 19.90 1.69 13.92
CA GLN A 8 19.05 2.27 12.89
C GLN A 8 19.81 2.24 11.58
N ILE A 9 19.25 1.54 10.60
CA ILE A 9 19.85 1.38 9.28
C ILE A 9 18.99 2.12 8.27
N HIS A 10 19.62 2.87 7.37
CA HIS A 10 18.95 3.48 6.23
C HIS A 10 19.03 2.54 5.03
N SER A 11 17.87 2.20 4.44
CA SER A 11 17.79 1.50 3.16
C SER A 11 17.45 2.51 2.06
N PRO A 12 18.16 2.53 0.92
CA PRO A 12 17.82 3.41 -0.20
C PRO A 12 16.46 3.03 -0.81
N ALA A 13 15.89 3.96 -1.57
CA ALA A 13 14.68 3.72 -2.35
C ALA A 13 14.95 3.93 -3.84
N GLY A 14 14.46 3.03 -4.69
CA GLY A 14 14.27 3.30 -6.11
C GLY A 14 13.07 4.24 -6.27
N THR A 15 13.17 5.20 -7.19
CA THR A 15 12.11 6.17 -7.47
C THR A 15 11.60 5.98 -8.88
N VAL A 16 10.29 5.85 -9.03
CA VAL A 16 9.61 5.79 -10.32
C VAL A 16 8.47 6.80 -10.36
N THR A 17 8.09 7.22 -11.55
CA THR A 17 6.89 8.01 -11.81
C THR A 17 6.42 7.73 -13.23
N PHE A 18 5.29 8.28 -13.62
CA PHE A 18 4.77 8.26 -14.98
C PHE A 18 4.11 9.61 -15.28
N ASP A 19 4.10 9.98 -16.55
CA ASP A 19 3.53 11.25 -17.00
C ASP A 19 2.21 11.05 -17.75
N ARG A 20 1.59 12.16 -18.16
CA ARG A 20 0.33 12.15 -18.90
C ARG A 20 0.43 11.31 -20.17
N ASN A 21 1.57 11.38 -20.85
CA ASN A 21 1.78 10.72 -22.13
C ASN A 21 2.06 9.22 -22.00
N SER A 22 2.34 8.75 -20.79
CA SER A 22 2.45 7.33 -20.45
C SER A 22 1.07 6.64 -20.48
N MET A 23 -0.03 7.39 -20.41
CA MET A 23 -1.39 6.84 -20.46
C MET A 23 -1.82 6.55 -21.91
N CYS A 24 -2.45 5.39 -22.12
CA CYS A 24 -2.83 4.92 -23.47
C CYS A 24 -4.01 5.68 -24.09
N GLY A 25 -4.91 6.26 -23.29
CA GLY A 25 -6.14 6.88 -23.81
C GLY A 25 -6.94 7.65 -22.77
N ALA A 26 -8.07 8.22 -23.19
CA ALA A 26 -9.01 8.88 -22.29
C ALA A 26 -9.71 7.86 -21.35
N PRO A 27 -10.12 8.27 -20.13
CA PRO A 27 -9.93 9.59 -19.54
C PRO A 27 -8.52 9.80 -18.96
N ALA A 28 -7.73 8.74 -18.80
CA ALA A 28 -6.40 8.75 -18.16
C ALA A 28 -5.42 9.76 -18.77
N ARG A 29 -5.39 9.87 -20.11
CA ARG A 29 -4.53 10.80 -20.85
C ARG A 29 -5.11 12.23 -20.93
N THR A 30 -6.40 12.39 -20.61
CA THR A 30 -7.16 13.63 -20.85
C THR A 30 -7.69 14.22 -19.54
N VAL A 31 -9.01 14.19 -19.33
CA VAL A 31 -9.71 14.87 -18.24
C VAL A 31 -9.51 14.21 -16.87
N GLY A 32 -9.17 12.91 -16.85
CA GLY A 32 -8.92 12.17 -15.62
C GLY A 32 -7.44 12.17 -15.19
N TRP A 33 -6.55 12.78 -15.98
CA TRP A 33 -5.14 12.90 -15.61
C TRP A 33 -4.96 13.75 -14.37
N ARG A 34 -4.20 13.21 -13.41
CA ARG A 34 -3.60 13.94 -12.31
C ARG A 34 -2.18 13.42 -12.12
N ASP A 35 -1.24 14.32 -11.90
CA ASP A 35 0.16 13.97 -11.65
C ASP A 35 0.28 13.05 -10.42
N PRO A 36 0.97 11.90 -10.50
CA PRO A 36 1.09 10.94 -9.40
C PRO A 36 2.22 11.29 -8.40
N GLY A 37 2.97 12.36 -8.65
CA GLY A 37 4.18 12.68 -7.88
C GLY A 37 5.28 11.64 -8.12
N PHE A 38 5.84 11.11 -7.03
CA PHE A 38 6.95 10.16 -7.06
C PHE A 38 6.65 8.95 -6.17
N ILE A 39 6.87 7.76 -6.72
CA ILE A 39 6.65 6.49 -6.03
C ILE A 39 8.02 5.93 -5.65
N HIS A 40 8.21 5.66 -4.37
CA HIS A 40 9.47 5.20 -3.81
C HIS A 40 9.34 3.77 -3.30
N THR A 41 10.31 2.90 -3.64
CA THR A 41 10.36 1.52 -3.15
C THR A 41 11.72 1.22 -2.54
N SER A 42 11.71 0.90 -1.24
CA SER A 42 12.89 0.44 -0.49
C SER A 42 12.82 -1.05 -0.22
N PHE A 43 13.99 -1.67 -0.07
CA PHE A 43 14.10 -3.10 0.24
C PHE A 43 14.68 -3.28 1.64
N LEU A 44 13.90 -3.87 2.54
CA LEU A 44 14.35 -4.26 3.87
C LEU A 44 14.79 -5.73 3.80
N LYS A 45 16.09 -5.97 3.97
CA LYS A 45 16.74 -7.27 3.81
C LYS A 45 17.18 -7.84 5.16
N GLU A 46 17.60 -9.10 5.16
CA GLU A 46 18.12 -9.80 6.35
C GLU A 46 17.15 -9.74 7.55
N LEU A 47 15.85 -9.88 7.26
CA LEU A 47 14.83 -9.91 8.29
C LEU A 47 14.87 -11.25 9.04
N TRP A 48 14.86 -11.16 10.36
CA TRP A 48 14.78 -12.32 11.25
C TRP A 48 13.32 -12.77 11.28
N PRO A 49 13.00 -14.03 10.94
CA PRO A 49 11.61 -14.49 10.88
C PRO A 49 10.84 -14.18 12.16
N ASN A 50 9.57 -13.80 12.03
CA ASN A 50 8.65 -13.51 13.14
C ASN A 50 8.98 -12.28 13.99
N ARG A 51 10.05 -11.54 13.68
CA ARG A 51 10.46 -10.37 14.44
C ARG A 51 9.64 -9.15 14.04
N VAL A 52 9.31 -8.32 15.02
CA VAL A 52 8.65 -7.03 14.83
C VAL A 52 9.69 -5.96 14.49
N TYR A 53 9.47 -5.25 13.39
CA TYR A 53 10.30 -4.17 12.89
C TYR A 53 9.52 -2.87 12.87
N THR A 54 10.23 -1.76 12.99
CA THR A 54 9.65 -0.42 12.85
C THR A 54 10.39 0.37 11.78
N TYR A 55 9.67 1.16 11.01
CA TYR A 55 10.25 1.95 9.92
C TYR A 55 9.68 3.37 9.87
N LYS A 56 10.40 4.26 9.18
CA LYS A 56 9.97 5.62 8.82
C LYS A 56 10.36 5.87 7.37
N LEU A 57 9.54 6.64 6.67
CA LEU A 57 9.87 7.20 5.37
C LEU A 57 10.67 8.48 5.59
N GLY A 58 11.72 8.68 4.79
CA GLY A 58 12.65 9.81 4.97
C GLY A 58 13.07 10.40 3.63
N HIS A 59 13.03 11.73 3.55
CA HIS A 59 13.55 12.50 2.42
C HIS A 59 14.64 13.45 2.89
N ARG A 60 15.88 13.24 2.44
CA ARG A 60 16.97 14.20 2.64
C ARG A 60 16.97 15.18 1.47
N LEU A 61 16.63 16.43 1.75
CA LEU A 61 16.67 17.52 0.79
C LEU A 61 18.12 17.90 0.44
N PHE A 62 18.33 18.56 -0.70
CA PHE A 62 19.67 18.99 -1.14
C PHE A 62 20.34 19.99 -0.20
N ASN A 63 19.57 20.72 0.60
CA ASN A 63 20.07 21.62 1.64
C ASN A 63 20.49 20.88 2.93
N GLY A 64 20.42 19.54 2.96
CA GLY A 64 20.79 18.70 4.10
C GLY A 64 19.68 18.44 5.11
N THR A 65 18.55 19.15 5.04
CA THR A 65 17.40 18.91 5.94
C THR A 65 16.75 17.56 5.63
N CYS A 66 16.35 16.82 6.66
CA CYS A 66 15.63 15.56 6.51
C CYS A 66 14.17 15.72 6.95
N ILE A 67 13.24 15.36 6.07
CA ILE A 67 11.81 15.25 6.36
C ILE A 67 11.50 13.79 6.66
N TRP A 68 10.75 13.54 7.73
CA TRP A 68 10.44 12.20 8.20
C TRP A 68 8.95 12.00 8.38
N SER A 69 8.45 10.82 8.02
CA SER A 69 7.07 10.41 8.33
C SER A 69 6.91 10.07 9.82
N GLN A 70 5.66 9.78 10.18
CA GLN A 70 5.35 9.00 11.38
C GLN A 70 6.03 7.62 11.35
N LYS A 71 6.07 6.98 12.52
CA LYS A 71 6.65 5.65 12.68
C LYS A 71 5.62 4.59 12.37
N TYR A 72 5.98 3.62 11.54
CA TYR A 72 5.19 2.45 11.21
C TYR A 72 5.83 1.18 11.80
N GLN A 73 5.10 0.08 11.79
CA GLN A 73 5.52 -1.20 12.35
C GLN A 73 4.92 -2.37 11.56
N PHE A 74 5.72 -3.42 11.34
CA PHE A 74 5.26 -4.67 10.76
C PHE A 74 5.94 -5.86 11.44
N ARG A 75 5.34 -7.04 11.32
CA ARG A 75 5.97 -8.32 11.69
C ARG A 75 6.50 -8.98 10.44
N SER A 76 7.79 -9.32 10.45
CA SER A 76 8.39 -10.10 9.36
C SER A 76 7.77 -11.50 9.25
N SER A 77 7.70 -12.01 8.03
CA SER A 77 7.08 -13.29 7.70
C SER A 77 7.77 -14.47 8.42
N PRO A 78 7.06 -15.59 8.62
CA PRO A 78 7.69 -16.84 9.04
C PRO A 78 8.70 -17.32 7.99
N TYR A 79 9.63 -18.20 8.39
CA TYR A 79 10.46 -18.88 7.41
C TYR A 79 9.61 -19.89 6.60
N PRO A 80 9.93 -20.17 5.33
CA PRO A 80 9.20 -21.17 4.55
C PRO A 80 9.23 -22.55 5.20
N GLY A 81 8.06 -23.11 5.52
CA GLY A 81 7.93 -24.40 6.21
C GLY A 81 7.79 -24.32 7.73
N GLN A 82 7.75 -23.11 8.31
CA GLN A 82 7.53 -22.95 9.75
C GLN A 82 6.16 -23.49 10.19
N ASN A 83 6.17 -24.34 11.22
CA ASN A 83 4.96 -24.79 11.89
C ASN A 83 4.44 -23.74 12.88
N SER A 84 3.64 -22.80 12.37
CA SER A 84 2.91 -21.82 13.17
C SER A 84 1.56 -21.51 12.51
N LEU A 85 0.57 -21.10 13.30
CA LEU A 85 -0.68 -20.57 12.75
C LEU A 85 -0.40 -19.39 11.82
N GLN A 86 -0.95 -19.45 10.61
CA GLN A 86 -0.80 -18.46 9.54
C GLN A 86 -2.17 -18.19 8.94
N ARG A 87 -2.55 -16.93 8.82
CA ARG A 87 -3.91 -16.50 8.44
C ARG A 87 -3.82 -15.57 7.24
N VAL A 88 -4.47 -15.99 6.15
CA VAL A 88 -4.43 -15.33 4.85
C VAL A 88 -5.84 -14.86 4.51
N VAL A 89 -5.97 -13.60 4.09
CA VAL A 89 -7.22 -13.07 3.54
C VAL A 89 -7.07 -12.86 2.04
N ILE A 90 -8.10 -13.23 1.28
CA ILE A 90 -8.13 -13.12 -0.18
C ILE A 90 -9.47 -12.54 -0.62
N PHE A 91 -9.46 -11.50 -1.44
CA PHE A 91 -10.66 -10.91 -2.05
C PHE A 91 -10.30 -10.18 -3.36
N GLY A 92 -11.28 -9.98 -4.23
CA GLY A 92 -11.18 -9.12 -5.43
C GLY A 92 -12.13 -7.92 -5.31
N ASP A 93 -12.05 -7.01 -6.28
CA ASP A 93 -13.17 -6.12 -6.61
C ASP A 93 -13.58 -5.15 -5.47
N MET A 94 -12.66 -4.81 -4.56
CA MET A 94 -12.98 -3.97 -3.41
C MET A 94 -13.29 -2.52 -3.80
N GLY A 95 -12.55 -1.96 -4.76
CA GLY A 95 -12.65 -0.54 -5.12
C GLY A 95 -12.31 0.41 -3.98
N LYS A 96 -12.85 1.63 -4.06
CA LYS A 96 -12.79 2.66 -3.01
C LYS A 96 -14.15 3.30 -2.79
N ASP A 97 -14.31 4.07 -1.73
CA ASP A 97 -15.48 4.95 -1.53
C ASP A 97 -15.12 6.09 -0.56
N GLU A 98 -15.88 7.18 -0.59
CA GLU A 98 -15.62 8.34 0.25
C GLU A 98 -16.25 8.18 1.63
N ALA A 99 -15.42 8.20 2.68
CA ALA A 99 -15.89 8.05 4.06
C ALA A 99 -16.79 9.21 4.53
N ASP A 100 -16.69 10.38 3.88
CA ASP A 100 -17.53 11.55 4.15
C ASP A 100 -18.86 11.55 3.39
N GLY A 101 -19.10 10.53 2.55
CA GLY A 101 -20.30 10.39 1.74
C GLY A 101 -20.32 11.22 0.45
N SER A 102 -19.19 11.83 0.07
CA SER A 102 -19.06 12.53 -1.20
C SER A 102 -19.29 11.60 -2.39
N ASN A 103 -19.82 12.17 -3.47
CA ASN A 103 -19.88 11.48 -4.76
C ASN A 103 -18.62 11.73 -5.58
N GLU A 104 -18.28 10.79 -6.45
CA GLU A 104 -17.10 10.87 -7.30
C GLU A 104 -17.23 9.96 -8.53
N TYR A 105 -16.28 10.06 -9.47
CA TYR A 105 -16.26 9.20 -10.65
C TYR A 105 -16.16 7.73 -10.25
N HIS A 106 -16.88 6.87 -10.99
CA HIS A 106 -16.90 5.43 -10.74
C HIS A 106 -17.26 5.06 -9.29
N ASN A 107 -18.11 5.84 -8.60
CA ASN A 107 -18.60 5.49 -7.27
C ASN A 107 -19.70 4.41 -7.33
N PHE A 108 -19.30 3.14 -7.47
CA PHE A 108 -20.21 1.99 -7.48
C PHE A 108 -19.80 0.87 -6.52
N GLN A 109 -18.76 1.06 -5.69
CA GLN A 109 -18.22 0.02 -4.81
C GLN A 109 -18.71 0.16 -3.37
N ARG A 110 -20.03 0.06 -3.17
CA ARG A 110 -20.70 0.27 -1.87
C ARG A 110 -20.20 -0.63 -0.73
N GLY A 111 -19.54 -1.75 -1.06
CA GLY A 111 -18.94 -2.67 -0.10
C GLY A 111 -17.51 -2.31 0.34
N SER A 112 -16.89 -1.30 -0.28
CA SER A 112 -15.46 -1.00 -0.12
C SER A 112 -15.11 -0.62 1.32
N LEU A 113 -15.84 0.33 1.91
CA LEU A 113 -15.61 0.78 3.29
C LEU A 113 -15.92 -0.31 4.31
N ASN A 114 -16.97 -1.12 4.09
CA ASN A 114 -17.31 -2.22 4.98
C ASN A 114 -16.22 -3.30 4.98
N THR A 115 -15.72 -3.67 3.80
CA THR A 115 -14.62 -4.63 3.67
C THR A 115 -13.37 -4.11 4.35
N THR A 116 -12.98 -2.86 4.05
CA THR A 116 -11.84 -2.18 4.69
C THR A 116 -11.98 -2.16 6.21
N LYS A 117 -13.16 -1.81 6.72
CA LYS A 117 -13.46 -1.76 8.16
C LYS A 117 -13.31 -3.13 8.82
N GLN A 118 -13.85 -4.19 8.23
CA GLN A 118 -13.73 -5.55 8.80
C GLN A 118 -12.28 -6.02 8.85
N LEU A 119 -11.50 -5.74 7.79
CA LEU A 119 -10.07 -6.05 7.76
C LEU A 119 -9.29 -5.31 8.85
N ILE A 120 -9.58 -4.03 9.06
CA ILE A 120 -8.96 -3.24 10.14
C ILE A 120 -9.36 -3.77 11.52
N GLN A 121 -10.63 -4.16 11.70
CA GLN A 121 -11.12 -4.71 12.97
C GLN A 121 -10.43 -6.03 13.32
N ASP A 122 -10.17 -6.88 12.33
CA ASP A 122 -9.54 -8.18 12.51
C ASP A 122 -8.03 -8.18 12.21
N LEU A 123 -7.40 -7.01 12.11
CA LEU A 123 -6.02 -6.86 11.65
C LEU A 123 -5.00 -7.66 12.45
N LYS A 124 -5.21 -7.82 13.77
CA LYS A 124 -4.35 -8.64 14.65
C LYS A 124 -4.41 -10.14 14.30
N ASN A 125 -5.44 -10.54 13.56
CA ASN A 125 -5.69 -11.90 13.15
C ASN A 125 -5.38 -12.19 11.67
N ILE A 126 -4.74 -11.26 10.98
CA ILE A 126 -4.39 -11.39 9.56
C ILE A 126 -2.88 -11.22 9.44
N ASP A 127 -2.22 -12.15 8.74
CA ASP A 127 -0.77 -12.09 8.55
C ASP A 127 -0.38 -11.56 7.16
N ILE A 128 -1.27 -11.73 6.17
CA ILE A 128 -1.07 -11.28 4.78
C ILE A 128 -2.42 -11.18 4.04
N ILE A 129 -2.53 -10.21 3.12
CA ILE A 129 -3.69 -10.03 2.25
C ILE A 129 -3.31 -10.21 0.78
N PHE A 130 -4.20 -10.86 0.01
CA PHE A 130 -4.17 -10.87 -1.44
C PHE A 130 -5.42 -10.18 -2.01
N HIS A 131 -5.24 -9.05 -2.69
CA HIS A 131 -6.27 -8.37 -3.47
C HIS A 131 -6.14 -8.76 -4.94
N ILE A 132 -7.00 -9.69 -5.38
CA ILE A 132 -6.86 -10.43 -6.64
C ILE A 132 -7.53 -9.74 -7.84
N GLY A 133 -7.23 -8.47 -8.06
CA GLY A 133 -7.72 -7.71 -9.21
C GLY A 133 -8.80 -6.69 -8.86
N ASP A 134 -9.15 -5.86 -9.85
CA ASP A 134 -10.15 -4.80 -9.71
C ASP A 134 -9.95 -3.95 -8.45
N ILE A 135 -8.84 -3.19 -8.50
CA ILE A 135 -8.24 -2.59 -7.31
C ILE A 135 -9.07 -1.41 -6.79
N CYS A 136 -9.02 -0.28 -7.49
CA CYS A 136 -9.66 0.97 -7.07
C CYS A 136 -10.73 1.48 -8.04
N TYR A 137 -10.92 0.81 -9.18
CA TYR A 137 -11.79 1.26 -10.27
C TYR A 137 -11.56 2.71 -10.74
N ALA A 138 -10.33 3.22 -10.59
CA ALA A 138 -9.96 4.56 -11.08
C ALA A 138 -10.34 4.73 -12.55
N ASN A 139 -10.11 3.69 -13.37
CA ASN A 139 -10.49 3.62 -14.79
C ASN A 139 -10.15 4.91 -15.55
N GLY A 140 -8.98 5.48 -15.23
CA GLY A 140 -8.43 6.69 -15.82
C GLY A 140 -8.71 8.00 -15.09
N TYR A 141 -9.39 8.01 -13.95
CA TYR A 141 -9.42 9.14 -13.01
C TYR A 141 -8.35 8.95 -11.93
N LEU A 142 -7.15 9.44 -12.21
CA LEU A 142 -5.92 9.02 -11.52
C LEU A 142 -5.86 9.41 -10.04
N SER A 143 -6.57 10.45 -9.61
CA SER A 143 -6.62 10.86 -8.20
C SER A 143 -7.10 9.74 -7.27
N GLN A 144 -7.89 8.81 -7.78
CA GLN A 144 -8.47 7.71 -7.01
C GLN A 144 -7.44 6.63 -6.63
N TRP A 145 -6.25 6.63 -7.26
CA TRP A 145 -5.14 5.80 -6.79
C TRP A 145 -4.63 6.27 -5.43
N ASP A 146 -4.41 7.57 -5.25
CA ASP A 146 -4.00 8.14 -3.96
C ASP A 146 -5.06 7.91 -2.89
N GLN A 147 -6.34 8.10 -3.24
CA GLN A 147 -7.49 7.80 -2.38
C GLN A 147 -7.46 6.33 -1.91
N PHE A 148 -7.31 5.38 -2.84
CA PHE A 148 -7.25 3.96 -2.51
C PHE A 148 -6.05 3.61 -1.63
N THR A 149 -4.85 4.09 -1.94
CA THR A 149 -3.66 3.85 -1.11
C THR A 149 -3.82 4.42 0.30
N SER A 150 -4.52 5.54 0.44
CA SER A 150 -4.86 6.13 1.75
C SER A 150 -5.90 5.28 2.49
N GLN A 151 -6.94 4.79 1.79
CA GLN A 151 -7.99 3.94 2.35
C GLN A 151 -7.40 2.65 2.95
N ILE A 152 -6.43 2.03 2.28
CA ILE A 152 -5.78 0.79 2.74
C ILE A 152 -4.55 1.01 3.60
N GLU A 153 -4.08 2.25 3.82
CA GLU A 153 -2.87 2.55 4.61
C GLU A 153 -2.87 1.87 5.99
N PRO A 154 -3.97 1.85 6.77
CA PRO A 154 -3.98 1.20 8.08
C PRO A 154 -3.67 -0.31 8.03
N ILE A 155 -3.89 -0.94 6.87
CA ILE A 155 -3.64 -2.35 6.62
C ILE A 155 -2.25 -2.53 5.99
N ALA A 156 -2.05 -1.94 4.81
CA ALA A 156 -0.88 -2.17 3.95
C ALA A 156 0.43 -1.61 4.52
N SER A 157 0.38 -0.70 5.49
CA SER A 157 1.56 -0.22 6.21
C SER A 157 2.05 -1.16 7.33
N THR A 158 1.24 -2.17 7.69
CA THR A 158 1.54 -3.05 8.84
C THR A 158 1.74 -4.53 8.47
N MET A 159 1.24 -4.93 7.31
CA MET A 159 1.38 -6.29 6.77
C MET A 159 1.47 -6.26 5.24
N PRO A 160 1.99 -7.32 4.60
CA PRO A 160 2.02 -7.38 3.14
C PRO A 160 0.60 -7.37 2.55
N TYR A 161 0.38 -6.44 1.62
CA TYR A 161 -0.84 -6.33 0.82
C TYR A 161 -0.47 -6.62 -0.65
N MET A 162 -0.72 -7.86 -1.07
CA MET A 162 -0.30 -8.37 -2.37
C MET A 162 -1.40 -8.15 -3.40
N ILE A 163 -1.07 -7.52 -4.53
CA ILE A 163 -2.04 -7.24 -5.60
C ILE A 163 -1.83 -8.19 -6.79
N ALA A 164 -2.92 -8.55 -7.45
CA ALA A 164 -2.88 -9.23 -8.75
C ALA A 164 -3.54 -8.37 -9.83
N ARG A 165 -3.16 -8.61 -11.08
CA ARG A 165 -3.85 -8.10 -12.27
C ARG A 165 -4.48 -9.27 -13.00
N PHE A 166 -5.77 -9.17 -13.30
CA PHE A 166 -6.40 -10.09 -14.24
C PHE A 166 -5.91 -9.77 -15.66
N VAL A 167 -5.33 -10.77 -16.33
CA VAL A 167 -5.03 -10.71 -17.75
C VAL A 167 -5.94 -11.75 -18.40
N VAL A 168 -6.96 -11.28 -19.12
CA VAL A 168 -7.72 -12.17 -20.00
C VAL A 168 -6.84 -12.43 -21.21
N ILE A 169 -6.32 -13.65 -21.31
CA ILE A 169 -5.63 -14.13 -22.51
C ILE A 169 -6.75 -14.55 -23.46
N TYR A 170 -6.97 -13.76 -24.50
CA TYR A 170 -7.77 -14.16 -25.67
C TYR A 170 -6.86 -14.81 -26.70
#